data_AF-A0A060CH16-F1
#
_entry.id   AF-A0A060CH16-F1
#
_cell.length_a   1.000
_cell.length_b   1.000
_cell.length_c   1.000
_cell.angle_alpha   90.00
_cell.angle_beta   90.00
_cell.angle_gamma   90.00
#
_symmetry.space_group_name_H-M   'P 1'
#
loop_
_entity.id
_entity.type
_entity.pdbx_description
1 polymer ?
#
loop_
_entity_poly.entity_id
_entity_poly.type
_entity_poly.pdbx_seq_one_letter_code
_entity_poly.pdbx_strand_id
1 'polypeptide(L)'
;LLGVTIGINFHWERKEDQRFLGALKLIVEGDKLTAINTIYVEDYLTSVISSEMSATASLELLKAHAVISRSWLLANFNKETT
;
A
#
# COMPACT_ATOMS: atom_id res chain seq x y z
N LEU A 1 -2.72 12.91 -6.47
CA LEU A 1 -2.88 12.72 -7.94
C LEU A 1 -4.35 12.92 -8.28
N LEU A 2 -4.68 13.64 -9.35
CA LEU A 2 -6.07 13.95 -9.70
C LEU A 2 -6.54 13.05 -10.84
N GLY A 3 -7.79 12.58 -10.76
CA GLY A 3 -8.44 11.80 -11.83
C GLY A 3 -7.71 10.52 -12.24
N VAL A 4 -7.08 9.82 -11.29
CA VAL A 4 -6.31 8.60 -11.53
C VAL A 4 -7.27 7.48 -11.92
N THR A 5 -7.03 6.85 -13.08
CA THR A 5 -7.72 5.61 -13.46
C THR A 5 -7.22 4.46 -12.60
N ILE A 6 -8.12 3.83 -11.84
CA ILE A 6 -7.83 2.66 -11.03
C ILE A 6 -8.57 1.44 -11.55
N GLY A 7 -7.86 0.32 -11.64
CA GLY A 7 -8.33 -0.96 -12.15
C GLY A 7 -7.79 -1.35 -13.52
N ILE A 8 -7.83 -2.65 -13.81
CA ILE A 8 -7.33 -3.22 -15.07
C ILE A 8 -8.49 -3.99 -15.72
N ASN A 9 -8.84 -3.62 -16.96
CA ASN A 9 -9.76 -4.33 -17.85
C ASN A 9 -11.15 -4.68 -17.29
N PHE A 10 -11.95 -3.63 -17.05
CA PHE A 10 -13.43 -3.67 -17.07
C PHE A 10 -14.14 -4.63 -16.09
N HIS A 11 -14.41 -4.10 -14.90
CA HIS A 11 -15.71 -4.21 -14.17
C HIS A 11 -15.77 -3.21 -12.99
N TRP A 12 -14.63 -2.62 -12.61
CA TRP A 12 -14.48 -1.69 -11.48
C TRP A 12 -13.52 -0.52 -11.81
N GLU A 13 -13.29 -0.27 -13.10
CA GLU A 13 -12.50 0.88 -13.55
C GLU A 13 -13.21 2.18 -13.18
N ARG A 14 -12.52 3.08 -12.48
CA ARG A 14 -13.04 4.38 -12.11
C ARG A 14 -11.93 5.42 -12.02
N LYS A 15 -12.29 6.70 -12.08
CA LYS A 15 -11.39 7.80 -11.82
C LYS A 15 -11.54 8.29 -10.40
N GLU A 16 -10.44 8.36 -9.67
CA GLU A 16 -10.42 8.89 -8.32
C GLU A 16 -9.26 9.85 -8.09
N ASP A 17 -9.52 10.86 -7.25
CA ASP A 17 -8.47 11.71 -6.71
C ASP A 17 -7.77 10.96 -5.58
N GLN A 18 -6.51 10.59 -5.82
CA GLN A 18 -5.71 9.86 -4.84
C GLN A 18 -4.86 10.80 -4.00
N ARG A 19 -4.91 10.59 -2.69
CA ARG A 19 -4.03 11.22 -1.71
C ARG A 19 -3.21 10.13 -1.03
N PHE A 20 -1.91 10.37 -0.90
CA PHE A 20 -0.99 9.43 -0.28
C PHE A 20 -0.46 10.07 1.00
N LEU A 21 -0.35 9.26 2.05
CA LEU A 21 0.29 9.65 3.30
C LEU A 21 1.82 9.60 3.14
N GLY A 22 2.54 10.25 4.05
CA GLY A 22 3.99 10.28 4.06
C GLY A 22 4.58 11.29 3.07
N ALA A 23 5.74 10.96 2.52
CA ALA A 23 6.52 11.83 1.66
C ALA A 23 6.63 11.27 0.23
N LEU A 24 6.85 12.18 -0.72
CA LEU A 24 7.19 11.84 -2.11
C LEU A 24 8.70 11.98 -2.29
N LYS A 25 9.36 10.88 -2.66
CA LYS A 25 10.74 10.86 -3.13
C LYS A 25 10.72 10.69 -4.65
N LEU A 26 11.51 11.48 -5.35
CA LEU A 26 11.72 11.36 -6.79
C LEU A 26 13.14 10.85 -7.04
N ILE A 27 13.28 9.87 -7.92
CA ILE A 27 14.56 9.38 -8.43
C ILE A 27 14.58 9.60 -9.94
N VAL A 28 15.66 10.21 -10.44
CA VAL A 28 15.88 10.41 -11.88
C VAL A 28 16.91 9.38 -12.34
N GLU A 29 16.55 8.58 -13.33
CA GLU A 29 17.40 7.52 -13.89
C GLU A 29 17.42 7.66 -15.41
N GLY A 30 18.44 8.36 -15.93
CA GLY A 30 18.53 8.71 -17.34
C GLY A 30 17.39 9.65 -17.76
N ASP A 31 16.57 9.19 -18.70
CA ASP A 31 15.37 9.89 -19.20
C ASP A 31 14.09 9.53 -18.43
N LYS A 32 14.19 8.74 -17.36
CA LYS A 32 13.06 8.29 -16.55
C LYS A 32 12.98 9.01 -15.20
N LEU A 33 11.75 9.15 -14.72
CA LEU A 33 11.42 9.66 -13.40
C LEU A 33 10.63 8.61 -12.62
N THR A 34 11.18 8.15 -11.50
CA THR A 34 10.53 7.22 -10.58
C THR A 34 10.02 7.98 -9.36
N ALA A 35 8.71 7.91 -9.13
CA ALA A 35 8.05 8.44 -7.93
C ALA A 35 7.90 7.35 -6.88
N ILE A 36 8.51 7.57 -5.71
CA ILE A 36 8.47 6.66 -4.56
C ILE A 36 7.69 7.35 -3.45
N ASN A 37 6.63 6.69 -2.96
CA ASN A 37 5.97 7.11 -1.75
C ASN A 37 6.71 6.51 -0.54
N THR A 38 7.37 7.36 0.25
CA THR A 38 7.98 6.97 1.51
C THR A 38 6.96 7.15 2.63
N ILE A 39 6.61 6.06 3.31
CA ILE A 39 5.54 6.01 4.30
C ILE A 39 5.96 5.18 5.51
N TYR A 40 5.41 5.48 6.68
CA TYR A 40 5.63 4.64 7.86
C TYR A 40 5.00 3.27 7.67
N VAL A 41 5.67 2.25 8.20
CA VAL A 41 5.26 0.85 8.02
C VAL A 41 3.84 0.57 8.53
N GLU A 42 3.44 1.19 9.63
CA GLU A 42 2.10 1.00 10.21
C GLU A 42 1.00 1.67 9.36
N ASP A 43 1.28 2.82 8.74
CA ASP A 43 0.33 3.48 7.83
C ASP A 43 0.15 2.66 6.54
N TYR A 44 1.25 2.05 6.05
CA TYR A 44 1.19 1.10 4.95
C TYR A 44 0.35 -0.14 5.30
N LEU A 45 0.63 -0.78 6.45
CA LEU A 45 -0.11 -1.96 6.90
C LEU A 45 -1.60 -1.69 7.09
N THR A 46 -1.97 -0.50 7.57
CA THR A 46 -3.38 -0.08 7.67
C THR A 46 -4.06 -0.10 6.30
N SER A 47 -3.38 0.42 5.28
CA SER A 47 -3.87 0.43 3.89
C SER A 47 -4.03 -0.99 3.33
N VAL A 48 -3.06 -1.87 3.59
CA VAL A 48 -3.13 -3.29 3.19
C VAL A 48 -4.34 -3.98 3.82
N ILE A 49 -4.50 -3.88 5.14
CA ILE A 49 -5.59 -4.55 5.86
C ILE A 49 -6.95 -4.07 5.33
N SER A 50 -7.11 -2.76 5.09
CA SER A 50 -8.35 -2.19 4.56
C SER A 50 -8.68 -2.59 3.12
N SER A 51 -7.68 -3.02 2.36
CA SER A 51 -7.85 -3.44 0.96
C SER A 51 -8.14 -4.94 0.83
N GLU A 52 -7.66 -5.74 1.78
CA GLU A 52 -7.79 -7.21 1.78
C GLU A 52 -8.98 -7.71 2.62
N MET A 53 -9.50 -6.90 3.53
CA MET A 53 -10.51 -7.32 4.51
C MET A 53 -11.66 -6.31 4.63
N SER A 54 -12.89 -6.81 4.76
CA SER A 54 -14.04 -5.95 5.04
C SER A 54 -13.89 -5.23 6.38
N ALA A 55 -14.24 -3.94 6.41
CA ALA A 55 -14.33 -3.16 7.63
C ALA A 55 -15.39 -3.71 8.62
N THR A 56 -16.34 -4.53 8.15
CA THR A 56 -17.35 -5.18 9.01
C THR A 56 -16.89 -6.51 9.59
N ALA A 57 -15.64 -6.93 9.37
CA ALA A 57 -15.07 -8.10 9.99
C ALA A 57 -15.00 -7.95 11.52
N SER A 58 -14.97 -9.08 12.23
CA SER A 58 -14.82 -9.05 13.69
C SER A 58 -13.48 -8.42 14.09
N LEU A 59 -13.48 -7.73 15.24
CA LEU A 59 -12.27 -7.09 15.75
C LEU A 59 -11.11 -8.08 15.92
N GLU A 60 -11.40 -9.31 16.36
CA GLU A 60 -10.38 -10.35 16.54
C GLU A 60 -9.79 -10.80 15.19
N LEU A 61 -10.60 -10.86 14.13
CA LEU A 61 -10.10 -11.16 12.79
C LEU A 61 -9.21 -10.03 12.26
N LEU A 62 -9.59 -8.77 12.48
CA LEU A 62 -8.78 -7.60 12.11
C LEU A 62 -7.44 -7.57 12.86
N LYS A 63 -7.44 -7.88 14.16
CA LYS A 63 -6.21 -8.01 14.96
C LYS A 63 -5.31 -9.13 14.45
N ALA A 64 -5.88 -10.31 14.18
CA ALA A 64 -5.14 -11.44 13.64
C ALA A 64 -4.50 -11.08 12.29
N HIS A 65 -5.26 -10.43 11.40
CA HIS A 65 -4.75 -9.93 10.12
C HIS A 65 -3.59 -8.96 10.33
N ALA A 66 -3.74 -7.96 11.22
CA ALA A 66 -2.69 -6.99 11.50
C ALA A 66 -1.39 -7.65 11.99
N VAL A 67 -1.49 -8.63 12.90
CA VAL A 67 -0.34 -9.38 13.40
C VAL A 67 0.33 -10.17 12.28
N ILE A 68 -0.44 -10.92 11.48
CA ILE A 68 0.09 -11.73 10.38
C ILE A 68 0.80 -10.87 9.34
N SER A 69 0.17 -9.77 8.89
CA SER A 69 0.76 -8.89 7.87
C SER A 69 2.05 -8.23 8.35
N ARG A 70 2.11 -7.79 9.62
CA ARG A 70 3.34 -7.24 10.21
C ARG A 70 4.44 -8.30 10.31
N SER A 71 4.12 -9.50 10.81
CA SER A 71 5.08 -10.59 10.93
C SER A 71 5.64 -11.02 9.58
N TRP A 72 4.78 -11.13 8.55
CA TRP A 72 5.21 -11.45 7.20
C TRP A 72 6.13 -10.35 6.64
N LEU A 73 5.78 -9.08 6.82
CA LEU A 73 6.59 -7.97 6.33
C LEU A 73 7.99 -7.99 6.97
N LEU A 74 8.07 -8.09 8.30
CA LEU A 74 9.34 -8.14 9.02
C LEU A 74 10.20 -9.34 8.63
N ALA A 75 9.58 -10.50 8.40
CA ALA A 75 10.27 -11.71 7.96
C ALA A 75 10.86 -11.60 6.54
N ASN A 76 10.30 -10.73 5.69
CA ASN A 76 10.80 -10.51 4.32
C ASN A 76 11.68 -9.26 4.19
N PHE A 77 11.60 -8.31 5.11
CA PHE A 77 12.36 -7.05 5.06
C PHE A 77 13.89 -7.28 5.00
N ASN A 78 14.38 -8.31 5.68
CA ASN A 78 15.83 -8.61 5.74
C ASN A 78 16.34 -9.54 4.63
N LYS A 79 15.45 -10.06 3.77
CA LYS A 79 15.85 -11.02 2.72
C LYS A 79 16.45 -10.37 1.49
N GLU A 80 16.16 -9.09 1.22
CA GLU A 80 16.68 -8.41 0.03
C GLU A 80 18.10 -7.83 0.22
N THR A 81 18.67 -7.93 1.42
CA THR A 81 20.02 -7.40 1.73
C THR A 81 21.10 -8.49 1.85
N THR A 82 20.79 -9.75 1.52
CA THR A 82 21.75 -10.88 1.47
C THR A 82 21.87 -11.40 0.05
#